data_AF-A0A2S1XLT1-F1
#
_entry.id   AF-A0A2S1XLT1-F1
#
_cell.length_a   1.000
_cell.length_b   1.000
_cell.length_c   1.000
_cell.angle_alpha   90.00
_cell.angle_beta   90.00
_cell.angle_gamma   90.00
#
_symmetry.space_group_name_H-M   'P 1'
#
loop_
_entity.id
_entity.type
_entity.pdbx_description
1 polymer ?
#
loop_
_entity_poly.entity_id
_entity_poly.type
_entity_poly.pdbx_seq_one_letter_code
_entity_poly.pdbx_strand_id
1 'polypeptide(L)' 'MTFPFSIGDTVKIKASSETGAVRGLSIVASGVTSALVHYKAADGRAQECWWETDVLEAV' A
#
# COMPACT_ATOMS: atom_id res chain seq x y z
N MET A 1 15.99 3.01 9.07
CA MET A 1 14.64 3.40 8.63
C MET A 1 13.77 2.16 8.75
N THR A 2 12.74 2.19 9.60
CA THR A 2 11.87 1.02 9.80
C THR A 2 10.72 1.12 8.81
N PHE A 3 10.53 0.10 7.98
CA PHE A 3 9.34 -0.02 7.16
C PHE A 3 8.23 -0.64 8.01
N PRO A 4 7.04 -0.01 8.09
CA PRO A 4 5.94 -0.55 8.88
C PRO A 4 5.22 -1.73 8.21
N PHE A 5 5.49 -2.01 6.93
CA PHE A 5 4.78 -3.02 6.14
C PHE A 5 5.73 -4.03 5.49
N SER A 6 5.30 -5.28 5.43
CA SER A 6 5.98 -6.37 4.72
C SER A 6 5.26 -6.74 3.42
N ILE A 7 5.97 -7.36 2.48
CA ILE A 7 5.32 -7.96 1.31
C ILE A 7 4.39 -9.08 1.79
N GLY A 8 3.15 -9.05 1.33
CA GLY A 8 2.09 -9.95 1.74
C GLY A 8 1.19 -9.41 2.85
N ASP A 9 1.56 -8.30 3.52
CA ASP A 9 0.68 -7.68 4.52
C ASP A 9 -0.59 -7.15 3.87
N THR A 10 -1.68 -7.26 4.63
CA THR A 10 -2.94 -6.64 4.27
C THR A 10 -2.97 -5.23 4.83
N VAL A 11 -3.18 -4.25 3.94
CA VAL A 11 -3.23 -2.83 4.28
C VAL A 11 -4.54 -2.21 3.80
N LYS A 12 -5.02 -1.23 4.55
CA LYS A 12 -6.15 -0.38 4.19
C LYS A 12 -5.66 0.95 3.66
N ILE A 13 -6.20 1.36 2.52
CA ILE A 13 -5.92 2.66 1.91
C ILE A 13 -6.83 3.70 2.58
N LYS A 14 -6.24 4.69 3.27
CA LYS A 14 -7.00 5.73 4.00
C LYS A 14 -7.93 6.52 3.07
N ALA A 15 -7.47 6.80 1.85
CA ALA A 15 -8.18 7.65 0.90
C ALA A 15 -9.52 7.05 0.40
N SER A 16 -9.59 5.73 0.24
CA SER A 16 -10.74 5.03 -0.34
C SER A 16 -11.39 4.03 0.60
N SER A 17 -10.79 3.77 1.77
CA SER A 17 -11.15 2.68 2.68
C SER A 17 -11.07 1.27 2.07
N GLU A 18 -10.46 1.14 0.89
CA GLU A 18 -10.23 -0.14 0.23
C GLU A 18 -9.13 -0.91 0.95
N THR A 19 -9.20 -2.23 0.90
CA THR A 19 -8.22 -3.13 1.52
C THR A 19 -7.53 -3.96 0.45
N GLY A 20 -6.21 -4.09 0.56
CA GLY A 20 -5.39 -4.82 -0.40
C GLY A 20 -4.16 -5.42 0.22
N ALA A 21 -3.41 -6.17 -0.59
CA ALA A 21 -2.18 -6.81 -0.19
C ALA A 21 -0.97 -6.04 -0.74
N VAL A 22 0.03 -5.82 0.10
CA VAL A 22 1.31 -5.25 -0.31
C VAL A 22 2.06 -6.25 -1.17
N ARG A 23 2.42 -5.86 -2.39
CA ARG A 23 3.16 -6.66 -3.38
C ARG A 23 4.58 -6.17 -3.63
N GLY A 24 4.88 -4.93 -3.27
CA GLY A 24 6.18 -4.33 -3.49
C GLY A 24 6.43 -3.18 -2.53
N LEU A 25 7.71 -2.91 -2.29
CA LEU A 25 8.17 -1.83 -1.42
C LEU A 25 9.23 -1.04 -2.19
N SER A 26 9.20 0.28 -2.09
CA SER A 26 10.16 1.17 -2.71
C SER A 26 10.60 2.24 -1.71
N ILE A 27 11.90 2.49 -1.65
CA ILE A 27 12.53 3.48 -0.78
C ILE A 27 13.27 4.45 -1.68
N VAL A 28 12.88 5.72 -1.68
CA VAL A 28 13.68 6.75 -2.35
C VAL A 28 14.71 7.34 -1.40
N ALA A 29 15.80 7.88 -1.95
CA ALA A 29 16.92 8.42 -1.17
C ALA A 29 16.50 9.50 -0.15
N SER A 30 15.39 10.21 -0.41
CA SER A 30 14.80 11.21 0.49
C SER A 30 14.07 10.63 1.71
N GLY A 31 14.02 9.29 1.85
CA GLY A 31 13.33 8.60 2.95
C GLY A 31 11.84 8.38 2.74
N VAL A 32 11.26 8.91 1.65
CA VAL A 32 9.87 8.60 1.28
C VAL A 32 9.77 7.13 0.88
N THR A 33 8.72 6.51 1.37
CA THR A 33 8.54 5.08 1.46
C THR A 33 7.19 4.80 0.82
N SER A 34 7.19 4.00 -0.25
CA SER A 34 5.98 3.68 -1.01
C SER A 34 5.81 2.17 -1.08
N ALA A 35 4.56 1.72 -1.02
CA ALA A 35 4.18 0.32 -1.16
C ALA A 35 3.27 0.16 -2.38
N LEU A 36 3.53 -0.88 -3.17
CA LEU A 36 2.64 -1.33 -4.23
C LEU A 36 1.55 -2.18 -3.58
N VAL A 37 0.29 -1.75 -3.67
CA VAL A 37 -0.84 -2.46 -3.09
C VAL A 37 -1.72 -2.98 -4.22
N HIS A 38 -2.02 -4.28 -4.17
CA HIS A 38 -3.00 -4.93 -5.01
C HIS A 38 -4.34 -5.01 -4.25
N TYR A 39 -5.36 -4.35 -4.76
CA TYR A 39 -6.67 -4.25 -4.11
C TYR A 39 -7.80 -4.39 -5.13
N LYS A 40 -9.01 -4.67 -4.63
CA LYS A 40 -10.22 -4.60 -5.44
C LYS A 40 -10.76 -3.18 -5.35
N ALA A 41 -10.74 -2.47 -6.47
CA ALA A 41 -11.29 -1.13 -6.55
C ALA A 41 -12.82 -1.14 -6.40
N ALA A 42 -13.40 -0.01 -6.02
CA ALA A 42 -14.85 0.17 -5.87
C ALA A 42 -15.64 -0.12 -7.16
N ASP A 43 -15.01 0.01 -8.33
CA ASP A 43 -15.58 -0.37 -9.64
C ASP A 43 -15.61 -1.89 -9.88
N GLY A 44 -15.07 -2.67 -8.94
CA GLY A 44 -15.04 -4.13 -8.96
C GLY A 44 -13.80 -4.73 -9.62
N ARG A 45 -12.87 -3.92 -10.14
CA ARG A 45 -11.66 -4.40 -10.81
C ARG A 45 -10.54 -4.70 -9.82
N ALA A 46 -9.70 -5.67 -10.19
CA ALA A 46 -8.42 -5.89 -9.54
C ALA A 46 -7.42 -4.85 -10.07
N GLN A 47 -6.84 -4.05 -9.17
CA GLN A 47 -5.91 -2.98 -9.55
C GLN A 47 -4.69 -2.95 -8.62
N GLU A 48 -3.54 -2.60 -9.19
CA GLU A 48 -2.28 -2.42 -8.48
C GLU A 48 -1.84 -0.96 -8.62
N CYS A 49 -1.65 -0.28 -7.48
CA CYS A 49 -1.19 1.11 -7.44
C CYS A 49 -0.13 1.30 -6.34
N TRP A 50 0.79 2.23 -6.59
CA TRP A 50 1.76 2.67 -5.60
C TRP A 50 1.14 3.71 -4.67
N TRP A 51 1.28 3.48 -3.38
CA TRP A 51 0.79 4.36 -2.33
C TRP A 51 1.94 4.72 -1.39
N GLU A 52 1.97 5.95 -0.91
CA GLU A 52 2.87 6.33 0.17
C GLU A 52 2.46 5.60 1.45
N THR A 53 3.41 5.21 2.28
CA THR A 53 3.08 4.47 3.51
C THR A 53 2.30 5.28 4.53
N ASP A 54 2.35 6.62 4.45
CA ASP A 54 1.55 7.50 5.32
C ASP A 54 0.04 7.37 5.07
N VAL A 55 -0.35 7.06 3.83
CA VAL A 55 -1.75 6.90 3.43
C VAL A 55 -2.25 5.45 3.56
N LEU A 56 -1.44 4.57 4.12
CA LEU A 56 -1.76 3.17 4.38
C LEU A 56 -1.88 2.90 5.88
N GLU A 57 -2.76 1.97 6.24
CA GLU A 57 -2.92 1.45 7.60
C GLU A 57 -2.81 -0.07 7.59
N ALA A 58 -2.11 -0.64 8.57
CA ALA A 58 -2.12 -2.08 8.78
C ALA A 58 -3.52 -2.52 9.25
N VAL A 59 -3.99 -3.66 8.76
CA VAL A 59 -5.28 -4.26 9.13
C VAL A 59 -5.07 -5.45 10.06
#